data_AF-A0A951E2C6-F1
#
_entry.id   AF-A0A951E2C6-F1
#
_cell.length_a   1.000
_cell.length_b   1.000
_cell.length_c   1.000
_cell.angle_alpha   90.00
_cell.angle_beta   90.00
_cell.angle_gamma   90.00
#
_symmetry.space_group_name_H-M   'P 1'
#
loop_
_entity.id
_entity.type
_entity.pdbx_description
1 polymer ?
#
loop_
_entity_poly.entity_id
_entity_poly.type
_entity_poly.pdbx_seq_one_letter_code
_entity_poly.pdbx_strand_id
1 'polypeptide(L)' 'IGRDSLLVGAGITVILNDRVSTYLYYDGEFARTNYLSNNVTGGVRISF' A
#
# COMPACT_ATOMS: atom_id res chain seq x y z
N ILE A 1 -17.73 -20.96 0.51
CA ILE A 1 -16.61 -21.25 -0.41
C ILE A 1 -16.50 -20.06 -1.35
N GLY A 2 -15.31 -19.45 -1.45
CA GLY A 2 -14.97 -18.44 -2.45
C GLY A 2 -15.37 -16.99 -2.12
N ARG A 3 -14.62 -16.32 -1.23
CA ARG A 3 -14.47 -14.85 -1.31
C ARG A 3 -13.10 -14.60 -1.93
N ASP A 4 -13.01 -14.79 -3.24
CA ASP A 4 -11.84 -14.38 -4.01
C ASP A 4 -11.83 -12.85 -4.02
N SER A 5 -11.14 -12.26 -3.05
CA SER A 5 -10.78 -10.85 -3.09
C SER A 5 -9.43 -10.74 -3.78
N LEU A 6 -9.42 -10.22 -5.01
CA LEU A 6 -8.18 -9.84 -5.67
C LEU A 6 -7.73 -8.50 -5.09
N LEU A 7 -6.82 -8.56 -4.12
CA LEU A 7 -6.09 -7.41 -3.60
C LEU A 7 -4.99 -7.06 -4.61
N VAL A 8 -5.09 -5.90 -5.23
CA VAL A 8 -4.06 -5.37 -6.13
C VAL A 8 -3.37 -4.23 -5.42
N GLY A 9 -2.19 -4.52 -4.87
CA GLY A 9 -1.33 -3.55 -4.20
C GLY A 9 -0.22 -3.03 -5.12
N ALA A 10 -0.06 -1.71 -5.18
CA ALA A 10 1.08 -1.03 -5.77
C ALA A 10 1.85 -0.30 -4.66
N GLY A 11 3.14 -0.60 -4.50
CA GLY A 11 4.01 0.02 -3.50
C GLY A 11 5.16 0.80 -4.12
N ILE A 12 5.47 1.95 -3.54
CA ILE A 12 6.64 2.77 -3.86
C ILE A 12 7.45 2.95 -2.58
N THR A 13 8.75 2.68 -2.65
CA THR A 13 9.69 3.00 -1.57
C THR A 13 10.75 3.96 -2.11
N VAL A 14 10.91 5.09 -1.43
CA VAL A 14 11.89 6.11 -1.76
C VAL A 14 12.91 6.18 -0.64
N ILE A 15 14.18 5.94 -0.98
CA ILE A 15 15.31 6.09 -0.08
C ILE A 15 15.90 7.47 -0.32
N LEU A 16 15.74 8.37 0.65
CA LEU A 16 16.24 9.74 0.54
C LEU A 16 17.72 9.79 0.94
N ASN A 17 18.08 9.07 2.00
CA ASN A 17 19.45 8.93 2.51
C ASN A 17 19.55 7.60 3.29
N ASP A 18 20.76 7.22 3.70
CA ASP A 18 21.01 6.01 4.52
C ASP A 18 20.16 5.96 5.80
N ARG A 19 19.79 7.14 6.33
CA ARG A 19 18.99 7.30 7.55
C ARG A 19 17.51 7.52 7.34
N VAL A 20 17.07 7.91 6.14
CA VAL A 20 15.69 8.36 5.88
C VAL A 20 15.14 7.61 4.69
N SER A 21 14.09 6.83 4.94
CA SER A 21 13.35 6.12 3.91
C SER A 21 11.86 6.36 4.08
N THR A 22 11.16 6.62 2.97
CA THR A 22 9.71 6.80 2.93
C THR A 22 9.12 5.67 2.12
N TYR A 23 8.04 5.08 2.62
CA TYR A 23 7.30 4.06 1.91
C TYR A 23 5.84 4.49 1.75
N LEU A 24 5.28 4.21 0.58
CA LEU A 24 3.90 4.47 0.23
C LEU A 24 3.34 3.23 -0.45
N TYR A 25 2.31 2.66 0.15
CA TYR A 25 1.58 1.53 -0.36
C TYR A 25 0.16 1.96 -0.69
N TYR A 26 -0.28 1.60 -1.88
CA TYR A 26 -1.62 1.78 -2.37
C TYR A 26 -2.21 0.40 -2.61
N ASP A 27 -3.20 0.01 -1.81
CA ASP A 27 -3.92 -1.25 -1.98
C ASP A 27 -5.33 -0.98 -2.49
N GLY A 28 -5.65 -1.54 -3.65
CA GLY A 28 -6.95 -1.45 -4.29
C GLY A 28 -7.62 -2.83 -4.30
N GLU A 29 -8.78 -2.94 -3.64
CA GLU A 29 -9.58 -4.15 -3.67
C GLU A 29 -10.57 -4.10 -4.85
N PHE A 30 -10.32 -4.90 -5.89
CA PHE A 30 -11.12 -4.92 -7.12
C PHE A 30 -12.20 -6.03 -7.15
N ALA A 31 -12.69 -6.45 -5.99
CA ALA A 31 -13.44 -7.71 -5.86
C ALA A 31 -14.95 -7.60 -5.56
N ARG A 32 -15.56 -6.41 -5.67
CA ARG A 32 -17.02 -6.28 -5.76
C ARG A 32 -17.36 -4.92 -6.34
N THR A 33 -18.27 -4.90 -7.31
CA THR A 33 -18.84 -3.74 -8.00
C THR A 33 -19.55 -2.71 -7.09
N ASN A 34 -19.41 -2.81 -5.77
CA ASN A 34 -20.17 -2.06 -4.78
C ASN A 34 -19.39 -1.69 -3.49
N TYR A 35 -18.07 -1.91 -3.42
CA TYR A 35 -17.24 -1.48 -2.28
C TYR A 35 -15.82 -1.15 -2.74
N LEU A 36 -15.62 0.09 -3.19
CA LEU A 36 -14.30 0.65 -3.51
C LEU A 36 -13.61 1.03 -2.20
N SER A 37 -12.91 0.07 -1.59
CA SER A 37 -12.00 0.33 -0.48
C SER A 37 -10.63 0.67 -1.06
N ASN A 38 -10.30 1.95 -1.11
CA ASN A 38 -8.97 2.41 -1.49
C ASN A 38 -8.18 2.63 -0.20
N ASN A 39 -7.26 1.73 0.11
CA ASN A 39 -6.43 1.87 1.29
C ASN A 39 -5.08 2.48 0.91
N VAL A 40 -4.80 3.68 1.43
CA VAL A 40 -3.50 4.33 1.31
C VAL A 40 -2.79 4.15 2.63
N THR A 41 -1.68 3.41 2.63
CA THR A 41 -0.82 3.25 3.80
C THR A 41 0.55 3.83 3.47
N GLY A 42 0.93 4.90 4.16
CA GLY A 42 2.25 5.52 4.04
C GLY A 42 2.96 5.60 5.38
N GLY A 43 4.28 5.65 5.34
CA GLY A 43 5.09 5.86 6.53
C GLY A 43 6.49 6.36 6.22
N VAL A 44 7.10 6.98 7.22
CA VAL A 44 8.47 7.48 7.18
C VAL A 44 9.27 6.73 8.24
N ARG A 45 10.44 6.24 7.85
CA ARG A 45 11.38 5.57 8.74
C ARG A 45 12.64 6.42 8.86
N ILE A 46 13.00 6.69 10.11
CA ILE A 46 14.22 7.41 10.50
C ILE A 46 15.06 6.47 11.35
N SER A 47 16.32 6.28 10.97
CA SER A 47 17.29 5.41 11.67
C SER A 47 18.41 6.27 12.27
N PHE A 48 18.75 6.04 13.53
CA PHE A 48 19.73 6.83 14.30
C PHE A 48 21.09 6.14 14.39
#